data_AF-A0A949LGK9-F1
#
_entry.id   AF-A0A949LGK9-F1
#
_cell.length_a   1.000
_cell.length_b   1.000
_cell.length_c   1.000
_cell.angle_alpha   90.00
_cell.angle_beta   90.00
_cell.angle_gamma   90.00
#
_symmetry.space_group_name_H-M   'P 1'
#
loop_
_entity.id
_entity.type
_entity.pdbx_description
1 polymer ?
#
loop_
_entity_poly.entity_id
_entity_poly.type
_entity_poly.pdbx_seq_one_letter_code
_entity_poly.pdbx_strand_id
1 'polypeptide(L)'
;MPVAVVTPSTDPAVNELLKLSQQLLDAIAAGDWDAYRSLVADDVTCFEPEACGHLVHGLPFHEFYFKLGGGKPQAPKHLTTTMVAPKVRLLSEGSALVAYVRLVQKLDADGKPITVSSQETRLWQKLGGRWQHVHFHRS
;
A
#
# COMPACT_ATOMS: atom_id res chain seq x y z
N MET A 1 -0.88 19.56 -11.47
CA MET A 1 0.14 19.83 -10.44
C MET A 1 0.93 18.55 -10.26
N PRO A 2 2.26 18.51 -10.43
CA PRO A 2 2.99 17.26 -10.39
C PRO A 2 2.89 16.69 -8.97
N VAL A 3 2.28 15.50 -8.92
CA VAL A 3 2.23 14.57 -7.79
C VAL A 3 3.66 14.41 -7.27
N ALA A 4 3.85 14.49 -5.94
CA ALA A 4 5.14 14.48 -5.26
C ALA A 4 6.16 13.59 -6.00
N VAL A 5 7.09 14.24 -6.72
CA VAL A 5 8.11 13.53 -7.48
C VAL A 5 9.04 12.91 -6.45
N VAL A 6 8.88 11.61 -6.23
CA VAL A 6 9.83 10.79 -5.49
C VAL A 6 11.18 11.02 -6.15
N THR A 7 12.06 11.74 -5.47
CA THR A 7 13.39 12.01 -6.01
C THR A 7 14.14 10.67 -6.04
N PRO A 8 14.69 10.25 -7.20
CA PRO A 8 15.39 8.99 -7.27
C PRO A 8 16.53 8.94 -6.25
N SER A 9 16.56 7.89 -5.44
CA SER A 9 17.68 7.62 -4.54
C SER A 9 18.88 7.11 -5.34
N THR A 10 20.09 7.33 -4.86
CA THR A 10 21.28 6.66 -5.41
C THR A 10 21.35 5.18 -5.00
N ASP A 11 20.60 4.77 -3.98
CA ASP A 11 20.51 3.38 -3.54
C ASP A 11 19.44 2.61 -4.36
N PRO A 12 19.82 1.56 -5.13
CA PRO A 12 18.89 0.77 -5.92
C PRO A 12 17.80 0.09 -5.11
N ALA A 13 18.10 -0.39 -3.91
CA ALA A 13 17.13 -1.07 -3.05
C ALA A 13 16.05 -0.10 -2.57
N VAL A 14 16.43 1.16 -2.30
CA VAL A 14 15.46 2.22 -1.96
C VAL A 14 14.51 2.48 -3.13
N ASN A 15 15.02 2.60 -4.35
CA ASN A 15 14.18 2.81 -5.53
C ASN A 15 13.25 1.63 -5.80
N GLU A 16 13.75 0.40 -5.64
CA GLU A 16 12.94 -0.82 -5.78
C GLU A 16 11.80 -0.86 -4.75
N LEU A 17 12.07 -0.59 -3.48
CA LEU A 17 11.05 -0.57 -2.42
C LEU A 17 9.99 0.51 -2.65
N LEU A 18 10.37 1.67 -3.17
CA LEU A 18 9.43 2.74 -3.54
C LEU A 18 8.54 2.30 -4.71
N LYS A 19 9.12 1.65 -5.71
CA LYS A 19 8.37 1.09 -6.84
C LYS A 19 7.39 0.01 -6.39
N LEU A 20 7.83 -0.94 -5.58
CA LEU A 20 6.97 -2.01 -5.04
C LEU A 20 5.86 -1.44 -4.14
N SER A 21 6.17 -0.41 -3.34
CA SER A 21 5.18 0.28 -2.52
C SER A 21 4.13 0.99 -3.39
N GLN A 22 4.52 1.60 -4.51
CA GLN A 22 3.56 2.18 -5.44
C GLN A 22 2.71 1.11 -6.13
N GLN A 23 3.32 0.01 -6.60
CA GLN A 23 2.59 -1.12 -7.20
C GLN A 23 1.56 -1.73 -6.24
N LEU A 24 1.90 -1.83 -4.94
CA LEU A 24 0.96 -2.26 -3.91
C LEU A 24 -0.24 -1.31 -3.79
N LEU A 25 0.01 0.00 -3.76
CA LEU A 25 -1.07 1.00 -3.71
C LEU A 25 -1.95 1.00 -4.97
N ASP A 26 -1.35 0.77 -6.13
CA ASP A 26 -2.05 0.66 -7.41
C ASP A 26 -2.94 -0.59 -7.43
N ALA A 27 -2.45 -1.73 -6.93
CA ALA A 27 -3.24 -2.96 -6.79
C ALA A 27 -4.46 -2.75 -5.87
N ILE A 28 -4.27 -2.07 -4.73
CA ILE A 28 -5.37 -1.69 -3.82
C ILE A 28 -6.38 -0.78 -4.52
N ALA A 29 -5.89 0.24 -5.24
CA ALA A 29 -6.76 1.19 -5.94
C ALA A 29 -7.55 0.56 -7.09
N ALA A 30 -6.98 -0.44 -7.76
CA ALA A 30 -7.61 -1.17 -8.85
C ALA A 30 -8.54 -2.31 -8.38
N GLY A 31 -8.47 -2.69 -7.10
CA GLY A 31 -9.12 -3.91 -6.61
C GLY A 31 -8.50 -5.18 -7.21
N ASP A 32 -7.20 -5.15 -7.53
CA ASP A 32 -6.47 -6.28 -8.10
C ASP A 32 -5.90 -7.18 -6.99
N TRP A 33 -6.66 -8.23 -6.67
CA TRP A 33 -6.31 -9.18 -5.62
C TRP A 33 -5.04 -9.97 -5.92
N ASP A 34 -4.88 -10.41 -7.17
CA ASP A 34 -3.74 -11.26 -7.55
C ASP A 34 -2.43 -10.46 -7.50
N ALA A 35 -2.46 -9.21 -7.96
CA ALA A 35 -1.32 -8.31 -7.82
C ALA A 35 -0.99 -8.02 -6.35
N TYR A 36 -2.02 -7.72 -5.53
CA TYR A 36 -1.83 -7.48 -4.09
C TYR A 36 -1.21 -8.71 -3.40
N ARG A 37 -1.79 -9.89 -3.59
CA ARG A 37 -1.31 -11.15 -3.02
C ARG A 37 0.12 -11.49 -3.47
N SER A 38 0.51 -11.13 -4.69
CA SER A 38 1.86 -11.41 -5.18
C SER A 38 2.96 -10.61 -4.46
N LEU A 39 2.59 -9.49 -3.82
CA LEU A 39 3.49 -8.55 -3.14
C LEU A 39 3.48 -8.72 -1.60
N VAL A 40 2.51 -9.43 -1.04
CA VAL A 40 2.22 -9.46 0.40
C VAL A 40 2.45 -10.87 0.93
N ALA A 41 3.14 -10.98 2.07
CA ALA A 41 3.37 -12.28 2.69
C ALA A 41 2.06 -12.89 3.21
N ASP A 42 1.92 -14.22 3.11
CA ASP A 42 0.70 -14.93 3.53
C ASP A 42 0.39 -14.73 5.03
N ASP A 43 1.41 -14.47 5.85
CA ASP A 43 1.35 -14.22 7.28
C ASP A 43 1.41 -12.73 7.66
N VAL A 44 1.10 -11.81 6.71
CA VAL A 44 1.10 -10.36 6.93
C VAL A 44 0.32 -9.98 8.19
N THR A 45 0.84 -9.03 8.95
CA THR A 45 0.15 -8.46 10.11
C THR A 45 -0.23 -7.01 9.90
N CYS A 46 -1.32 -6.54 10.50
CA CYS A 46 -1.68 -5.13 10.37
C CYS A 46 -2.38 -4.50 11.58
N PHE A 47 -2.18 -3.20 11.69
CA PHE A 47 -3.09 -2.27 12.38
C PHE A 47 -3.66 -1.30 11.35
N GLU A 48 -4.99 -1.24 11.26
CA GLU A 48 -5.71 -0.27 10.44
C GLU A 48 -7.08 0.05 11.06
N PRO A 49 -7.76 1.14 10.66
CA PRO A 49 -9.04 1.53 11.26
C PRO A 49 -10.09 0.41 11.25
N GLU A 50 -10.13 -0.37 10.16
CA GLU A 50 -11.02 -1.49 9.92
C GLU A 50 -10.77 -2.66 10.88
N ALA A 51 -9.56 -2.78 11.44
CA ALA A 51 -9.22 -3.78 12.45
C ALA A 51 -9.73 -3.42 13.86
N CYS A 52 -10.39 -2.27 14.03
CA CYS A 52 -10.99 -1.82 15.28
C CYS A 52 -10.06 -1.94 16.50
N GLY A 53 -8.78 -1.57 16.33
CA GLY A 53 -7.78 -1.58 17.39
C GLY A 53 -7.11 -2.93 17.67
N HIS A 54 -7.39 -3.98 16.88
CA HIS A 54 -6.77 -5.29 17.02
C HIS A 54 -5.64 -5.49 16.02
N LEU A 55 -4.65 -6.32 16.40
CA LEU A 55 -3.66 -6.84 15.47
C LEU A 55 -4.31 -7.95 14.63
N VAL A 56 -4.43 -7.72 13.34
CA VAL A 56 -4.94 -8.71 12.39
C VAL A 56 -3.78 -9.50 11.79
N HIS A 57 -4.03 -10.78 11.50
CA HIS A 57 -3.07 -11.70 10.88
C HIS A 57 -3.63 -12.32 9.61
N GLY A 58 -2.79 -12.37 8.58
CA GLY A 58 -3.04 -13.05 7.33
C GLY A 58 -3.87 -12.27 6.32
N LEU A 59 -3.88 -12.82 5.10
CA LEU A 59 -4.56 -12.27 3.94
C LEU A 59 -6.10 -12.27 3.98
N PRO A 60 -6.82 -13.23 4.61
CA PRO A 60 -8.28 -13.32 4.48
C PRO A 60 -9.06 -12.08 4.92
N PHE A 61 -8.58 -11.35 5.93
CA PHE A 61 -9.20 -10.10 6.38
C PHE A 61 -9.23 -9.04 5.28
N HIS A 62 -8.15 -8.94 4.51
CA HIS A 62 -8.00 -7.98 3.43
C HIS A 62 -8.74 -8.45 2.17
N GLU A 63 -8.68 -9.75 1.86
CA GLU A 63 -9.35 -10.36 0.70
C GLU A 63 -10.87 -10.07 0.70
N PHE A 64 -11.49 -9.99 1.88
CA PHE A 64 -12.88 -9.60 2.05
C PHE A 64 -13.20 -8.30 1.29
N TYR A 65 -12.38 -7.25 1.43
CA TYR A 65 -12.59 -5.96 0.78
C TYR A 65 -12.43 -6.00 -0.74
N PHE A 66 -11.53 -6.85 -1.26
CA PHE A 66 -11.39 -7.06 -2.70
C PHE A 66 -12.60 -7.79 -3.31
N LYS A 67 -13.26 -8.67 -2.54
CA LYS A 67 -14.44 -9.42 -3.00
C LYS A 67 -15.72 -8.59 -3.01
N LEU A 68 -15.81 -7.48 -2.27
CA LEU A 68 -17.01 -6.62 -2.22
C LEU A 68 -17.41 -6.07 -3.61
N GLY A 69 -16.45 -5.85 -4.51
CA GLY A 69 -16.68 -5.37 -5.88
C GLY A 69 -17.05 -6.47 -6.88
N GLY A 70 -17.39 -7.69 -6.44
CA GLY A 70 -17.65 -8.83 -7.33
C GLY A 70 -16.39 -9.51 -7.87
N GLY A 71 -15.23 -9.24 -7.25
CA GLY A 71 -13.96 -9.92 -7.53
C GLY A 71 -13.32 -9.62 -8.89
N LYS A 72 -13.81 -8.61 -9.61
CA LYS A 72 -13.19 -8.14 -10.86
C LYS A 72 -12.42 -6.85 -10.61
N PRO A 73 -11.15 -6.73 -11.04
CA PRO A 73 -10.43 -5.47 -10.98
C PRO A 73 -11.22 -4.38 -11.72
N GLN A 74 -11.56 -3.32 -11.02
CA GLN A 74 -12.24 -2.17 -11.59
C GLN A 74 -11.74 -0.92 -10.90
N ALA A 75 -10.71 -0.31 -11.48
CA ALA A 75 -10.24 0.99 -11.03
C ALA A 75 -11.42 1.99 -11.05
N PRO A 76 -11.72 2.67 -9.93
CA PRO A 76 -12.75 3.69 -9.92
C PRO A 76 -12.36 4.79 -10.91
N LYS A 77 -13.29 5.22 -11.77
CA LYS A 77 -13.02 6.20 -12.85
C LYS A 77 -12.44 7.54 -12.36
N HIS A 78 -12.62 7.86 -11.08
CA HIS A 78 -12.17 9.10 -10.45
C HIS A 78 -11.48 8.85 -9.11
N LEU A 79 -10.58 7.87 -9.03
CA LEU A 79 -9.73 7.67 -7.87
C LEU A 79 -8.25 7.87 -8.23
N THR A 80 -7.57 8.71 -7.46
CA THR A 80 -6.12 8.92 -7.59
C THR A 80 -5.47 8.72 -6.23
N THR A 81 -4.48 7.82 -6.17
CA THR A 81 -3.65 7.60 -4.97
C THR A 81 -2.31 8.27 -5.16
N THR A 82 -1.85 9.03 -4.16
CA THR A 82 -0.55 9.70 -4.13
C THR A 82 0.21 9.32 -2.86
N MET A 83 1.47 8.91 -3.02
CA MET A 83 2.42 8.71 -1.93
C MET A 83 3.21 10.01 -1.69
N VAL A 84 2.96 10.69 -0.58
CA VAL A 84 3.58 11.98 -0.25
C VAL A 84 4.78 11.77 0.67
N ALA A 85 5.90 12.40 0.28
CA ALA A 85 7.17 12.43 1.03
C ALA A 85 7.62 11.05 1.54
N PRO A 86 7.69 10.02 0.67
CA PRO A 86 8.03 8.69 1.15
C PRO A 86 9.46 8.62 1.66
N LYS A 87 9.62 7.90 2.78
CA LYS A 87 10.90 7.64 3.41
C LYS A 87 11.14 6.14 3.50
N VAL A 88 12.24 5.70 2.91
CA VAL A 88 12.76 4.33 3.08
C VAL A 88 13.88 4.34 4.11
N ARG A 89 13.85 3.36 5.02
CA ARG A 89 14.96 3.02 5.92
C ARG A 89 15.27 1.54 5.73
N LEU A 90 16.46 1.24 5.21
CA LEU A 90 16.99 -0.12 5.22
C LEU A 90 17.37 -0.47 6.68
N LEU A 91 16.92 -1.63 7.14
CA LEU A 91 17.16 -2.13 8.50
C LEU A 91 18.20 -3.25 8.51
N SER A 92 18.27 -4.03 7.43
CA SER A 92 19.29 -5.04 7.13
C SER A 92 19.36 -5.26 5.61
N GLU A 93 20.17 -6.21 5.15
CA GLU A 93 20.23 -6.61 3.73
C GLU A 93 18.87 -7.14 3.20
N GLY A 94 18.06 -7.69 4.10
CA GLY A 94 16.79 -8.36 3.78
C GLY A 94 15.56 -7.73 4.43
N SER A 95 15.66 -6.56 5.07
CA SER A 95 14.52 -5.93 5.74
C SER A 95 14.56 -4.41 5.61
N ALA A 96 13.41 -3.80 5.36
CA ALA A 96 13.28 -2.36 5.23
C ALA A 96 11.93 -1.85 5.73
N LEU A 97 11.91 -0.56 6.09
CA LEU A 97 10.72 0.20 6.42
C LEU A 97 10.47 1.25 5.35
N VAL A 98 9.21 1.42 4.95
CA VAL A 98 8.74 2.48 4.07
C VAL A 98 7.60 3.23 4.80
N ALA A 99 7.78 4.51 5.06
CA ALA A 99 6.77 5.36 5.68
C ALA A 99 6.41 6.53 4.78
N TYR A 100 5.12 6.90 4.73
CA TYR A 100 4.62 7.99 3.89
C TYR A 100 3.25 8.46 4.36
N VAL A 101 2.82 9.61 3.84
CA VAL A 101 1.41 10.03 3.88
C VAL A 101 0.76 9.59 2.56
N ARG A 102 -0.34 8.84 2.64
CA ARG A 102 -1.14 8.48 1.48
C ARG A 102 -2.31 9.45 1.33
N LEU A 103 -2.37 10.12 0.19
CA LEU A 103 -3.54 10.91 -0.20
C LEU A 103 -4.36 10.13 -1.24
N VAL A 104 -5.67 10.02 -1.00
CA VAL A 104 -6.62 9.44 -1.94
C VAL A 104 -7.63 10.52 -2.32
N GLN A 105 -7.59 10.94 -3.57
CA GLN A 105 -8.54 11.88 -4.15
C GLN A 105 -9.64 11.09 -4.85
N LYS A 106 -10.90 11.35 -4.50
CA LYS A 106 -12.06 10.66 -5.07
C LYS A 106 -13.29 11.55 -5.07
N LEU A 107 -14.37 11.13 -5.74
CA LEU A 107 -15.69 11.72 -5.57
C LEU A 107 -16.42 11.06 -4.39
N ASP A 108 -17.15 11.85 -3.61
CA ASP A 108 -18.08 11.35 -2.61
C ASP A 108 -19.42 10.90 -3.24
N ALA A 109 -20.41 10.57 -2.40
CA ALA A 109 -21.72 10.10 -2.85
C ALA A 109 -22.51 11.16 -3.66
N ASP A 110 -22.24 12.44 -3.45
CA ASP A 110 -22.87 13.57 -4.15
C ASP A 110 -22.09 13.97 -5.41
N GLY A 111 -21.01 13.25 -5.74
CA GLY A 111 -20.14 13.56 -6.88
C GLY A 111 -19.18 14.72 -6.63
N LYS A 112 -19.00 15.16 -5.38
CA LYS A 112 -18.08 16.25 -5.02
C LYS A 112 -16.68 15.69 -4.77
N PRO A 113 -15.61 16.36 -5.25
CA PRO A 113 -14.25 15.91 -5.00
C PRO A 113 -13.88 16.07 -3.52
N ILE A 114 -13.34 15.00 -2.95
CA ILE A 114 -12.77 14.94 -1.60
C ILE A 114 -11.35 14.37 -1.64
N THR A 115 -10.55 14.74 -0.64
CA THR A 115 -9.22 14.18 -0.41
C THR A 115 -9.19 13.54 0.96
N VAL A 116 -8.91 12.24 1.01
CA VAL A 116 -8.71 11.47 2.24
C VAL A 116 -7.20 11.31 2.46
N SER A 117 -6.76 11.49 3.70
CA SER A 117 -5.36 11.33 4.10
C SER A 117 -5.25 10.17 5.08
N SER A 118 -4.13 9.44 5.01
CA SER A 118 -3.72 8.47 6.03
C SER A 118 -2.20 8.45 6.16
N GLN A 119 -1.70 8.11 7.33
CA GLN A 119 -0.27 7.90 7.57
C GLN A 119 -0.01 6.40 7.55
N GLU A 120 0.90 5.97 6.70
CA GLU A 120 1.18 4.54 6.50
C GLU A 120 2.64 4.23 6.80
N THR A 121 2.86 3.17 7.57
CA THR A 121 4.18 2.55 7.77
C THR A 121 4.10 1.11 7.31
N ARG A 122 4.98 0.71 6.40
CA ARG A 122 5.02 -0.63 5.79
C ARG A 122 6.39 -1.25 5.96
N LEU A 123 6.44 -2.45 6.52
CA LEU A 123 7.64 -3.27 6.58
C LEU A 123 7.68 -4.23 5.39
N TRP A 124 8.88 -4.35 4.84
CA TRP A 124 9.22 -5.23 3.75
C TRP A 124 10.36 -6.15 4.17
N GLN A 125 10.27 -7.41 3.79
CA GLN A 125 11.30 -8.41 4.04
C GLN A 125 11.57 -9.23 2.78
N LYS A 126 12.85 -9.55 2.51
CA LYS A 126 13.21 -10.51 1.48
C LYS A 126 12.91 -11.92 1.96
N LEU A 127 11.94 -12.56 1.33
CA LEU A 127 11.55 -13.95 1.56
C LEU A 127 11.74 -14.71 0.25
N GLY A 128 12.60 -15.75 0.26
CA GLY A 128 12.97 -16.44 -0.98
C GLY A 128 13.65 -15.53 -2.02
N GLY A 129 14.42 -14.55 -1.56
CA GLY A 129 15.14 -13.59 -2.42
C GLY A 129 14.28 -12.46 -3.00
N ARG A 130 12.97 -12.41 -2.72
CA ARG A 130 12.06 -11.36 -3.21
C ARG A 130 11.52 -10.54 -2.04
N TRP A 131 11.42 -9.23 -2.22
CA TRP A 131 10.74 -8.36 -1.25
C TRP A 131 9.27 -8.71 -1.16
N GLN A 132 8.78 -8.92 0.06
CA GLN A 132 7.38 -9.10 0.37
C GLN A 132 6.99 -8.17 1.50
N HIS A 133 5.77 -7.65 1.43
CA HIS A 133 5.20 -6.80 2.45
C HIS A 133 4.70 -7.66 3.62
N VAL A 134 5.30 -7.49 4.80
CA VAL A 134 5.10 -8.39 5.95
C VAL A 134 4.31 -7.77 7.10
N HIS A 135 4.29 -6.44 7.20
CA HIS A 135 3.53 -5.75 8.25
C HIS A 135 3.19 -4.33 7.83
N PHE A 136 1.99 -3.84 8.17
CA PHE A 136 1.70 -2.41 8.08
C PHE A 136 0.91 -1.84 9.25
N HIS A 137 1.06 -0.53 9.42
CA HIS A 137 0.19 0.30 10.22
C HIS A 137 -0.35 1.43 9.35
N ARG A 138 -1.67 1.59 9.33
CA ARG A 138 -2.39 2.72 8.72
C ARG A 138 -3.21 3.46 9.78
N SER A 139 -3.03 4.77 9.86
CA SER A 139 -3.81 5.67 10.74
C SER A 139 -4.41 6.84 10.00
#